data_AF-I9DT62-F1
#
_entry.id   AF-I9DT62-F1
#
_cell.length_a   1.000
_cell.length_b   1.000
_cell.length_c   1.000
_cell.angle_alpha   90.00
_cell.angle_beta   90.00
_cell.angle_gamma   90.00
#
_symmetry.space_group_name_H-M   'P 1'
#
loop_
_entity.id
_entity.type
_entity.pdbx_description
1 polymer ?
#
loop_
_entity_poly.entity_id
_entity_poly.type
_entity_poly.pdbx_seq_one_letter_code
_entity_poly.pdbx_strand_id
1 'polypeptide(L)'
;MRILILFLLLLLAALQYRLWFGQLSITDYLRQQDEIATQQASNQELIKRNRMLLADVNDLRQGLEAIEERARNELGLIAEDEVFFRIIPQDP
;
A
#
# COMPACT_ATOMS: atom_id res chain seq x y z
N MET A 1 -19.61 -0.35 -60.27
CA MET A 1 -19.32 -1.57 -59.49
C MET A 1 -17.86 -1.66 -59.03
N ARG A 2 -16.85 -1.70 -59.91
CA ARG A 2 -15.42 -1.88 -59.52
C ARG A 2 -14.85 -0.78 -58.60
N ILE A 3 -15.25 0.47 -58.81
CA ILE A 3 -14.79 1.63 -57.99
C ILE A 3 -15.31 1.54 -56.55
N LEU A 4 -16.54 1.07 -56.36
CA LEU A 4 -17.15 0.89 -55.04
C LEU A 4 -16.40 -0.18 -54.23
N ILE A 5 -15.98 -1.26 -54.90
CA ILE A 5 -15.19 -2.33 -54.29
C ILE A 5 -13.81 -1.83 -53.86
N LEU A 6 -13.14 -1.03 -54.69
CA LEU A 6 -11.86 -0.41 -54.36
C LEU A 6 -11.97 0.55 -53.16
N PHE A 7 -13.03 1.35 -53.11
CA PHE A 7 -13.30 2.21 -51.97
C PHE A 7 -13.56 1.41 -50.69
N LEU A 8 -14.37 0.35 -50.76
CA LEU A 8 -14.62 -0.53 -49.62
C LEU A 8 -13.34 -1.22 -49.13
N LEU A 9 -12.46 -1.65 -50.04
CA LEU A 9 -11.17 -2.25 -49.70
C LEU A 9 -10.25 -1.25 -49.00
N LEU A 10 -10.23 0.00 -49.47
CA LEU A 10 -9.41 1.05 -48.86
C LEU A 10 -9.94 1.41 -47.46
N LEU A 11 -11.27 1.49 -47.30
CA LEU A 11 -11.92 1.69 -46.01
C LEU A 11 -11.62 0.52 -45.06
N LEU A 12 -11.69 -0.72 -45.55
CA LEU A 12 -11.36 -1.92 -44.79
C LEU A 12 -9.90 -1.88 -44.34
N ALA A 13 -8.96 -1.59 -45.24
CA ALA A 13 -7.54 -1.48 -44.92
C ALA A 13 -7.26 -0.38 -43.90
N ALA A 14 -7.92 0.78 -44.01
CA ALA A 14 -7.81 1.86 -43.03
C ALA A 14 -8.36 1.45 -41.66
N LEU A 15 -9.47 0.69 -41.62
CA LEU A 15 -10.04 0.17 -40.38
C LEU A 15 -9.11 -0.87 -39.74
N GLN A 16 -8.57 -1.79 -40.54
CA GLN A 16 -7.59 -2.78 -40.08
C GLN A 16 -6.33 -2.08 -39.54
N TYR A 17 -5.79 -1.10 -40.26
CA TYR A 17 -4.65 -0.30 -39.79
C TYR A 17 -4.93 0.41 -38.46
N ARG A 18 -6.12 1.02 -38.33
CA ARG A 18 -6.57 1.64 -37.07
C ARG A 18 -6.75 0.64 -35.94
N LEU A 19 -7.11 -0.61 -36.22
CA LEU A 19 -7.28 -1.64 -35.20
C LEU A 19 -5.94 -2.15 -34.68
N TRP A 20 -4.91 -2.20 -35.54
CA TRP A 20 -3.56 -2.62 -35.19
C TRP A 20 -2.73 -1.48 -34.56
N PHE A 21 -2.90 -0.23 -35.02
CA PHE A 21 -2.08 0.93 -34.60
C PHE A 21 -2.85 2.06 -33.91
N GLY A 22 -4.15 1.93 -33.70
CA GLY A 22 -4.94 2.95 -33.00
C GLY A 22 -4.69 2.94 -31.49
N GLN A 23 -5.08 4.01 -30.80
CA GLN A 23 -4.95 4.21 -29.34
C GLN A 23 -5.65 3.15 -28.46
N LEU A 24 -6.32 2.18 -29.08
CA LEU A 24 -6.95 0.99 -28.46
C LEU A 24 -6.27 -0.30 -28.94
N SER A 25 -5.01 -0.20 -29.40
CA SER A 25 -4.24 -1.33 -29.91
C SER A 25 -3.93 -2.29 -28.76
N ILE A 26 -4.07 -3.59 -29.04
CA ILE A 26 -3.76 -4.69 -28.13
C ILE A 26 -2.34 -4.53 -27.53
N THR A 27 -1.43 -3.90 -28.28
CA THR A 27 -0.06 -3.61 -27.86
C THR A 27 0.04 -2.66 -26.66
N ASP A 28 -0.80 -1.62 -26.60
CA ASP A 28 -0.82 -0.66 -25.48
C ASP A 28 -1.45 -1.30 -24.25
N TYR A 29 -2.52 -2.10 -24.43
CA TYR A 29 -3.15 -2.83 -23.35
C TYR A 29 -2.21 -3.88 -22.72
N LEU A 30 -1.41 -4.58 -23.53
CA LEU A 30 -0.41 -5.53 -23.05
C LEU A 30 0.74 -4.83 -22.31
N ARG A 31 1.21 -3.68 -22.82
CA ARG A 31 2.26 -2.90 -22.15
C ARG A 31 1.78 -2.33 -20.81
N GLN A 32 0.54 -1.84 -20.76
CA GLN A 32 -0.03 -1.26 -19.55
C GLN A 32 -0.37 -2.32 -18.48
N GLN A 33 -0.63 -3.57 -18.87
CA GLN A 33 -0.76 -4.68 -17.92
C GLN A 33 0.55 -5.02 -17.21
N ASP A 34 1.69 -5.02 -17.92
CA ASP A 34 2.99 -5.33 -17.31
C ASP A 34 3.41 -4.26 -16.28
N GLU A 35 3.10 -2.99 -16.54
CA GLU A 35 3.32 -1.90 -15.57
C GLU A 35 2.44 -2.07 -14.32
N ILE A 36 1.19 -2.52 -14.48
CA ILE A 36 0.31 -2.79 -13.33
C ILE A 36 0.83 -3.97 -12.51
N ALA A 37 1.29 -5.05 -13.16
CA ALA A 37 1.81 -6.23 -12.48
C ALA A 37 3.07 -5.93 -11.66
N THR A 38 4.01 -5.17 -12.24
CA THR A 38 5.23 -4.74 -11.55
C THR A 38 4.95 -3.82 -10.38
N GLN A 39 4.01 -2.88 -10.54
CA GLN A 39 3.62 -1.97 -9.46
C GLN A 39 2.90 -2.71 -8.32
N GLN A 40 2.06 -3.70 -8.63
CA GLN A 40 1.40 -4.54 -7.63
C GLN A 40 2.40 -5.37 -6.82
N ALA A 41 3.41 -5.96 -7.48
CA ALA A 41 4.45 -6.72 -6.79
C ALA A 41 5.24 -5.84 -5.81
N SER A 42 5.65 -4.64 -6.24
CA SER A 42 6.33 -3.67 -5.38
C SER A 42 5.47 -3.25 -4.19
N ASN A 43 4.17 -3.01 -4.41
CA ASN A 43 3.25 -2.62 -3.36
C ASN A 43 3.07 -3.73 -2.31
N GLN A 44 2.96 -4.99 -2.74
CA GLN A 44 2.89 -6.13 -1.82
C GLN A 44 4.13 -6.25 -0.92
N GLU A 45 5.32 -6.00 -1.48
CA GLU A 45 6.55 -5.99 -0.69
C GLU A 45 6.57 -4.86 0.36
N LEU A 46 6.14 -3.66 -0.03
CA LEU A 46 6.03 -2.52 0.88
C LEU A 46 5.02 -2.80 2.01
N ILE A 47 3.86 -3.37 1.70
CA ILE A 47 2.85 -3.76 2.70
C ILE A 47 3.44 -4.77 3.69
N LYS A 48 4.19 -5.77 3.21
CA LYS A 48 4.82 -6.77 4.07
C LYS A 48 5.84 -6.14 5.02
N ARG A 49 6.70 -5.24 4.52
CA ARG A 49 7.68 -4.52 5.33
C ARG A 49 7.01 -3.62 6.36
N ASN A 50 5.97 -2.89 5.96
CA ASN A 50 5.23 -2.01 6.87
C ASN A 50 4.57 -2.80 8.01
N ARG A 51 4.00 -3.97 7.72
CA ARG A 51 3.42 -4.86 8.74
C ARG A 51 4.47 -5.36 9.74
N MET A 52 5.66 -5.71 9.27
CA MET A 52 6.78 -6.11 10.13
C MET A 52 7.21 -4.95 11.03
N LEU A 53 7.44 -3.76 10.47
CA LEU A 53 7.83 -2.59 11.23
C LEU A 53 6.78 -2.19 12.28
N LEU A 54 5.48 -2.30 11.96
CA LEU A 54 4.42 -2.03 12.92
C LEU A 54 4.42 -3.03 14.08
N ALA A 55 4.70 -4.31 13.80
CA ALA A 55 4.85 -5.30 14.85
C ALA A 55 6.05 -4.99 15.75
N ASP A 56 7.19 -4.62 15.17
CA ASP A 56 8.39 -4.25 15.93
C ASP A 56 8.14 -3.01 16.80
N VAL A 57 7.50 -1.98 16.24
CA VAL A 57 7.13 -0.76 17.00
C VAL A 57 6.17 -1.11 18.14
N ASN A 58 5.21 -2.00 17.91
CA ASN A 58 4.27 -2.40 18.95
C ASN A 58 4.97 -3.20 20.07
N ASP A 59 5.87 -4.11 19.72
CA ASP A 59 6.66 -4.88 20.68
C ASP A 59 7.56 -3.98 21.54
N LEU A 60 8.26 -3.03 20.91
CA LEU A 60 9.07 -2.05 21.61
C LEU A 60 8.25 -1.17 22.57
N ARG A 61 7.06 -0.74 22.16
CA ARG A 61 6.16 0.03 23.01
C ARG A 61 5.67 -0.77 24.21
N GLN A 62 5.25 -2.02 24.01
CA GLN A 62 4.82 -2.89 25.10
C GLN A 62 5.96 -3.17 26.09
N GLY A 63 7.17 -3.39 25.59
CA GLY A 63 8.36 -3.56 26.43
C GLY A 63 8.66 -2.32 27.29
N LEU A 64 8.56 -1.11 26.71
CA LEU A 64 8.77 0.14 27.44
C LEU A 64 7.69 0.40 28.48
N GLU A 65 6.41 0.18 28.13
CA GLU A 65 5.28 0.33 29.06
C GLU A 65 5.41 -0.62 30.26
N ALA A 66 5.85 -1.87 30.04
CA ALA A 66 6.07 -2.84 31.11
C ALA A 66 7.23 -2.43 32.05
N ILE A 67 8.31 -1.86 31.50
CA ILE A 67 9.44 -1.34 32.30
C ILE A 67 9.02 -0.11 33.10
N GLU A 68 8.27 0.79 32.48
CA GLU A 68 7.75 1.99 33.10
C GLU A 68 6.79 1.66 34.26
N GLU A 69 5.86 0.72 34.05
CA GLU A 69 4.95 0.26 35.10
C GLU A 69 5.72 -0.29 36.31
N ARG A 70 6.77 -1.10 36.07
CA ARG A 70 7.65 -1.59 37.14
C ARG A 70 8.38 -0.45 37.84
N ALA A 71 8.98 0.48 37.10
CA ALA A 71 9.71 1.62 37.67
C ALA A 71 8.81 2.50 38.55
N ARG A 72 7.55 2.71 38.14
CA ARG A 72 6.57 3.49 38.88
C ARG A 72 6.04 2.74 40.11
N ASN A 73 5.66 1.47 39.96
CA ASN A 73 4.99 0.70 41.02
C ASN A 73 5.96 0.11 42.05
N GLU A 74 7.13 -0.39 41.63
CA GLU A 74 8.09 -1.04 42.51
C GLU A 74 9.12 -0.04 43.06
N LEU A 75 9.60 0.90 42.25
CA LEU A 75 10.68 1.84 42.63
C LEU A 75 10.18 3.25 42.97
N GLY A 76 8.91 3.57 42.71
CA GLY A 76 8.33 4.89 42.97
C GLY A 76 8.96 6.01 42.12
N LEU A 77 9.59 5.66 40.99
CA LEU A 77 10.23 6.62 40.10
C LEU A 77 9.16 7.38 39.30
N ILE A 78 9.37 8.69 39.16
CA ILE A 78 8.54 9.61 38.36
C ILE A 78 9.44 10.37 37.39
N ALA A 79 8.93 10.78 36.23
CA ALA A 79 9.69 11.59 35.29
C ALA A 79 9.95 13.01 35.86
N GLU A 80 11.01 13.68 35.41
CA GLU A 80 11.44 14.99 35.95
C GLU A 80 10.36 16.08 35.89
N ASP A 81 9.49 16.04 34.89
CA ASP A 81 8.41 17.03 34.66
C ASP A 81 6.99 16.45 34.85
N GLU A 82 6.85 15.43 35.70
CA GLU A 82 5.58 14.72 35.90
C GLU A 82 4.98 14.91 37.30
N VAL A 83 3.64 15.03 37.36
CA VAL A 83 2.86 14.90 38.59
C VAL A 83 2.10 13.57 38.61
N PHE A 84 2.58 12.61 39.41
CA PHE A 84 1.99 11.27 39.53
C PHE A 84 0.94 11.20 40.64
N PHE A 85 -0.28 10.78 40.31
CA PHE A 85 -1.38 10.57 41.27
C PHE A 85 -1.61 9.07 41.49
N ARG A 86 -1.34 8.57 42.70
CA ARG A 86 -1.66 7.19 43.11
C ARG A 86 -2.96 7.17 43.89
N ILE A 87 -4.01 6.62 43.29
CA ILE A 87 -5.30 6.43 43.96
C ILE A 87 -5.25 5.10 44.73
N ILE A 88 -5.25 5.16 46.05
CA ILE A 88 -5.35 3.97 46.91
C ILE A 88 -6.83 3.81 47.29
N PRO A 89 -7.50 2.71 46.90
CA PRO A 89 -8.86 2.45 47.36
C PRO A 89 -8.86 2.31 48.88
N GLN A 90 -9.81 2.98 49.55
CA GLN A 90 -10.05 2.80 50.98
C GLN A 90 -10.73 1.43 51.12
N ASP A 91 -10.08 0.47 51.78
CA ASP A 91 -10.73 -0.78 52.18
C ASP A 91 -11.89 -0.46 53.16
N PRO A 92 -13.05 -1.13 53.04
CA PRO A 92 -14.17 -0.95 53.96
C PRO A 92 -13.90 -1.49 55.37
#